data_AF-A0A4R4QQZ5-F1
#
_entry.id   AF-A0A4R4QQZ5-F1
#
_cell.length_a   1.000
_cell.length_b   1.000
_cell.length_c   1.000
_cell.angle_alpha   90.00
_cell.angle_beta   90.00
_cell.angle_gamma   90.00
#
_symmetry.space_group_name_H-M   'P 1'
#
loop_
_entity.id
_entity.type
_entity.pdbx_description
1 polymer ?
#
loop_
_entity_poly.entity_id
_entity_poly.type
_entity_poly.pdbx_seq_one_letter_code
_entity_poly.pdbx_strand_id
1 'polypeptide(L)' 'MTKTLAFGTVDTVLGRLLVAVTEAGVVSLHFRDTPAARARTAKAVGLPVVDS' A
#
# COMPACT_ATOMS: atom_id res chain seq x y z
N MET A 1 -0.17 20.29 -5.56
CA MET A 1 0.57 19.14 -5.00
C MET A 1 -0.03 17.87 -5.56
N THR A 2 0.75 17.05 -6.24
CA THR A 2 0.30 15.75 -6.76
C THR A 2 0.18 14.78 -5.60
N LYS A 3 -1.00 14.17 -5.40
CA LYS A 3 -1.21 13.14 -4.38
C LYS A 3 -0.77 11.79 -4.91
N THR A 4 -0.13 10.98 -4.08
CA THR A 4 0.48 9.72 -4.47
C THR A 4 0.14 8.58 -3.52
N LEU A 5 0.32 7.35 -4.00
CA LEU A 5 0.21 6.13 -3.22
C LEU A 5 1.58 5.46 -3.15
N ALA A 6 2.08 5.25 -1.93
CA ALA A 6 3.27 4.46 -1.68
C ALA A 6 2.90 3.13 -1.01
N PHE A 7 3.65 2.08 -1.33
CA PHE A 7 3.54 0.78 -0.67
C PHE A 7 4.81 0.48 0.12
N GLY A 8 4.65 0.06 1.36
CA GLY A 8 5.72 -0.45 2.20
C GLY A 8 5.40 -1.85 2.71
N THR A 9 6.42 -2.53 3.25
CA THR A 9 6.20 -3.77 3.99
C THR A 9 6.89 -3.72 5.34
N VAL A 10 6.28 -4.36 6.33
CA VAL A 10 6.86 -4.55 7.65
C VAL A 10 6.67 -6.00 8.08
N ASP A 11 7.74 -6.63 8.55
CA ASP A 11 7.66 -7.99 9.09
C ASP A 11 7.06 -7.94 10.50
N THR A 12 6.09 -8.82 10.77
CA THR A 12 5.38 -8.90 12.05
C THR A 12 5.31 -10.35 12.53
N VAL A 13 4.87 -10.56 13.78
CA VAL A 13 4.60 -11.92 14.31
C VAL A 13 3.52 -12.68 13.54
N LEU A 14 2.68 -11.98 12.76
CA LEU A 14 1.65 -12.56 11.91
C LEU A 14 2.11 -12.75 10.45
N GLY A 15 3.37 -12.46 10.14
CA GLY A 15 3.95 -12.47 8.79
C GLY A 15 4.18 -11.06 8.21
N ARG A 16 4.45 -11.00 6.91
CA ARG A 16 4.75 -9.76 6.20
C ARG A 16 3.49 -8.95 5.91
N LEU A 17 3.38 -7.80 6.56
CA LEU A 17 2.28 -6.86 6.40
C LEU A 17 2.59 -5.88 5.27
N LEU A 18 1.73 -5.84 4.25
CA LEU A 18 1.71 -4.78 3.24
C LEU A 18 0.97 -3.56 3.81
N VAL A 19 1.58 -2.39 3.66
CA VAL A 19 1.04 -1.10 4.09
C VAL A 19 0.93 -0.20 2.87
N ALA A 20 -0.19 0.49 2.70
CA ALA A 20 -0.38 1.48 1.66
C ALA A 20 -0.65 2.86 2.29
N VAL A 21 0.08 3.88 1.85
CA VAL A 21 0.10 5.21 2.48
C VAL A 21 -0.04 6.31 1.43
N THR A 22 -0.76 7.36 1.80
CA THR A 22 -0.88 8.63 1.06
C THR A 22 -0.42 9.78 1.96
N GLU A 23 -0.37 11.00 1.43
CA GLU A 23 -0.06 12.19 2.24
C GLU A 23 -1.09 12.45 3.35
N ALA A 24 -2.30 11.85 3.25
CA ALA A 24 -3.33 11.91 4.28
C ALA A 24 -3.21 10.82 5.35
N GLY A 25 -2.30 9.85 5.18
CA GLY A 25 -2.08 8.74 6.10
C GLY A 25 -2.26 7.35 5.49
N VAL A 26 -2.37 6.34 6.36
CA VAL A 26 -2.53 4.92 5.97
C VAL A 26 -3.92 4.68 5.39
N VAL A 27 -3.98 4.10 4.19
CA VAL A 27 -5.24 3.82 3.48
C VAL A 27 -5.56 2.33 3.35
N SER A 28 -4.60 1.46 3.60
CA SER A 28 -4.81 0.01 3.53
C SER A 28 -3.73 -0.77 4.29
N LEU A 29 -4.14 -1.90 4.88
CA LEU A 29 -3.29 -2.92 5.49
C LEU A 29 -3.69 -4.30 4.96
N HIS A 30 -2.70 -5.13 4.63
CA HIS A 30 -2.96 -6.49 4.16
C HIS A 30 -1.88 -7.46 4.67
N PHE A 31 -2.26 -8.53 5.37
CA PHE A 31 -1.33 -9.50 6.00
C PHE A 31 -0.49 -10.35 5.03
N ARG A 32 -0.55 -10.04 3.74
CA ARG A 32 0.24 -10.69 2.70
C ARG A 32 0.59 -9.65 1.65
N ASP A 33 1.87 -9.48 1.39
CA ASP A 33 2.31 -8.73 0.23
C ASP A 33 2.21 -9.61 -1.03
N THR A 34 1.29 -9.26 -1.94
CA THR A 34 1.07 -9.97 -3.19
C THR A 34 0.77 -8.98 -4.31
N PRO A 35 1.12 -9.28 -5.58
CA PRO A 35 0.79 -8.42 -6.72
C PRO A 35 -0.71 -8.11 -6.82
N ALA A 36 -1.56 -9.11 -6.55
CA ALA A 36 -3.01 -8.93 -6.58
C ALA A 36 -3.52 -7.98 -5.47
N ALA A 37 -2.94 -8.03 -4.26
CA ALA A 37 -3.30 -7.11 -3.19
C ALA A 37 -2.90 -5.67 -3.55
N ARG A 38 -1.67 -5.47 -4.05
CA ARG A 38 -1.18 -4.16 -4.53
C ARG A 38 -2.06 -3.58 -5.63
N ALA A 39 -2.40 -4.39 -6.65
CA ALA A 39 -3.25 -3.96 -7.76
C ALA A 39 -4.67 -3.58 -7.30
N ARG A 40 -5.28 -4.34 -6.39
CA ARG A 40 -6.59 -4.00 -5.82
C ARG A 40 -6.55 -2.68 -5.06
N THR A 41 -5.55 -2.48 -4.21
CA THR A 41 -5.40 -1.24 -3.44
C THR A 41 -5.14 -0.04 -4.35
N ALA A 42 -4.25 -0.17 -5.34
CA ALA A 42 -4.00 0.89 -6.32
C ALA A 42 -5.26 1.28 -7.09
N LYS A 43 -6.04 0.28 -7.55
CA LYS A 43 -7.33 0.51 -8.22
C LYS A 43 -8.34 1.21 -7.32
N ALA A 44 -8.43 0.82 -6.05
CA ALA A 44 -9.39 1.40 -5.10
C ALA A 44 -9.03 2.84 -4.71
N VAL A 45 -7.74 3.15 -4.56
CA VAL A 45 -7.26 4.48 -4.17
C VAL A 45 -7.25 5.45 -5.34
N GLY A 46 -6.96 4.98 -6.56
CA GLY A 46 -7.03 5.81 -7.78
C GLY A 46 -5.95 6.90 -7.86
N LEU A 47 -4.89 6.79 -7.07
CA LEU A 47 -3.73 7.70 -7.11
C LEU A 47 -2.56 7.06 -7.85
N PRO A 48 -1.68 7.88 -8.47
CA PRO A 48 -0.42 7.40 -9.01
C PRO A 48 0.40 6.66 -7.95
N VAL A 49 0.83 5.44 -8.27
CA VAL A 49 1.76 4.69 -7.42
C VAL A 49 3.16 5.23 -7.65
N VAL A 50 3.88 5.50 -6.57
CA VAL A 50 5.31 5.81 -6.61
C VAL A 50 6.09 4.56 -6.21
N ASP A 51 7.07 4.18 -7.03
CA ASP A 51 8.05 3.15 -6.65
C ASP A 51 9.03 3.76 -5.65
N SER A 52 9.18 3.08 -4.52
CA SER A 52 10.17 3.37 -3.48
C SER A 52 11.52 2.73 -3.80
#